data_AF-A0AA94H1E9-F1
#
_entry.id   AF-A0AA94H1E9-F1
#
_cell.length_a   1.000
_cell.length_b   1.000
_cell.length_c   1.000
_cell.angle_alpha   90.00
_cell.angle_beta   90.00
_cell.angle_gamma   90.00
#
_symmetry.space_group_name_H-M   'P 1'
#
loop_
_entity.id
_entity.type
_entity.pdbx_description
1 polymer ?
#
loop_
_entity_poly.entity_id
_entity_poly.type
_entity_poly.pdbx_seq_one_letter_code
_entity_poly.pdbx_strand_id
1 'polypeptide(L)'
;MAISSQGHNQYVGRSLQVNGPVMRDTYTGQVWSHQEDHRVEIAYSTTDRSEFTINYIGAIKEGFSSISLASDYDRWDGTAWVTDTTAQHTSEVASDGLHTQQLVDAAMQCIRDIQLKLQAGRVLTDVEKTKLNNVLGYIDAVNAVDTSTAPDVNWPVRIASTIQHSMLLRYYDCSVALQYFIVRIMYHFRSPPLCCGASCSIFIFYISSAKVFFDFFT
;
A
#
# COMPACT_ATOMS: atom_id res chain seq x y z
N MET A 1 -28.66 -35.74 -40.14
CA MET A 1 -28.27 -37.12 -39.76
C MET A 1 -27.97 -37.08 -38.27
N ALA A 2 -28.79 -37.72 -37.46
CA ALA A 2 -28.65 -37.71 -36.01
C ALA A 2 -27.51 -38.64 -35.59
N ILE A 3 -26.66 -38.19 -34.67
CA ILE A 3 -25.83 -39.09 -33.87
C ILE A 3 -26.10 -38.72 -32.42
N SER A 4 -26.86 -39.59 -31.75
CA SER A 4 -26.98 -39.61 -30.30
C SER A 4 -25.68 -40.20 -29.76
N SER A 5 -24.99 -39.46 -28.89
CA SER A 5 -23.99 -40.04 -28.00
C SER A 5 -24.32 -39.59 -26.58
N GLN A 6 -24.78 -40.53 -25.76
CA GLN A 6 -24.71 -40.41 -24.31
C GLN A 6 -23.23 -40.21 -23.94
N GLY A 7 -22.90 -38.98 -23.61
CA GLY A 7 -21.60 -38.56 -23.13
C GLY A 7 -21.81 -37.27 -22.36
N HIS A 8 -21.36 -37.23 -21.11
CA HIS A 8 -21.27 -36.02 -20.32
C HIS A 8 -20.09 -35.16 -20.85
N ASN A 9 -20.22 -34.65 -22.07
CA ASN A 9 -19.25 -33.76 -22.68
C ASN A 9 -19.97 -32.49 -23.11
N GLN A 10 -19.68 -31.42 -22.39
CA GLN A 10 -20.06 -30.06 -22.73
C GLN A 10 -19.37 -29.74 -24.07
N TYR A 11 -20.07 -29.96 -25.19
CA TYR A 11 -19.56 -29.66 -26.52
C TYR A 11 -19.37 -28.15 -26.65
N VAL A 12 -18.10 -27.72 -26.72
CA VAL A 12 -17.73 -26.31 -26.86
C VAL A 12 -17.73 -25.96 -28.34
N GLY A 13 -18.70 -25.17 -28.79
CA GLY A 13 -18.76 -24.62 -30.15
C GLY A 13 -17.60 -23.65 -30.46
N ARG A 14 -17.45 -23.30 -31.74
CA ARG A 14 -16.37 -22.45 -32.26
C ARG A 14 -16.43 -21.05 -31.61
N SER A 15 -15.38 -20.64 -30.90
CA SER A 15 -15.26 -19.29 -30.33
C SER A 15 -15.29 -18.24 -31.45
N LEU A 16 -16.21 -17.28 -31.36
CA LEU A 16 -16.28 -16.13 -32.26
C LEU A 16 -15.93 -14.87 -31.45
N GLN A 17 -14.89 -14.15 -31.86
CA GLN A 17 -14.63 -12.79 -31.37
C GLN A 17 -15.07 -11.81 -32.44
N VAL A 18 -16.15 -11.08 -32.16
CA VAL A 18 -16.61 -9.93 -32.97
C VAL A 18 -16.89 -8.83 -31.96
N ASN A 19 -16.01 -7.82 -31.85
CA ASN A 19 -16.11 -6.63 -30.98
C ASN A 19 -17.05 -6.80 -29.76
N GLY A 20 -16.56 -7.46 -28.72
CA GLY A 20 -17.34 -7.82 -27.53
C GLY A 20 -16.72 -8.98 -26.75
N PRO A 21 -17.37 -9.46 -25.67
CA PRO A 21 -16.91 -10.59 -24.89
C PRO A 21 -16.81 -11.86 -25.75
N VAL A 22 -15.94 -12.80 -25.34
CA VAL A 22 -15.84 -14.10 -25.99
C VAL A 22 -17.19 -14.81 -25.86
N MET A 23 -17.76 -15.25 -26.96
CA MET A 23 -19.04 -15.98 -26.96
C MET A 23 -18.80 -17.49 -27.05
N ARG A 24 -19.62 -18.26 -26.33
CA ARG A 24 -19.63 -19.72 -26.35
C ARG A 24 -21.05 -20.27 -26.53
N ASP A 25 -21.16 -21.21 -27.46
CA ASP A 25 -22.37 -22.01 -27.64
C ASP A 25 -22.57 -22.96 -26.45
N THR A 26 -23.72 -22.84 -25.80
CA THR A 26 -24.12 -23.67 -24.67
C THR A 26 -25.41 -24.41 -25.02
N TYR A 27 -25.44 -25.73 -24.83
CA TYR A 27 -26.61 -26.56 -25.08
C TYR A 27 -27.40 -26.78 -23.79
N THR A 28 -28.67 -26.35 -23.75
CA THR A 28 -29.54 -26.46 -22.55
C THR A 28 -30.30 -27.79 -22.47
N GLY A 29 -29.96 -28.77 -23.30
CA GLY A 29 -30.68 -30.05 -23.39
C GLY A 29 -31.77 -30.06 -24.47
N GLN A 30 -32.21 -28.88 -24.95
CA GLN A 30 -33.24 -28.73 -25.98
C GLN A 30 -32.82 -27.81 -27.14
N VAL A 31 -32.06 -26.75 -26.86
CA VAL A 31 -31.66 -25.75 -27.86
C VAL A 31 -30.24 -25.25 -27.59
N TRP A 32 -29.56 -24.81 -28.65
CA TRP A 32 -28.28 -24.11 -28.55
C TRP A 32 -28.51 -22.63 -28.29
N SER A 33 -27.73 -22.06 -27.36
CA SER A 33 -27.76 -20.63 -27.04
C SER A 33 -26.35 -20.06 -26.98
N HIS A 34 -26.15 -18.86 -27.53
CA HIS A 34 -24.89 -18.13 -27.42
C HIS A 34 -24.85 -17.41 -26.08
N GLN A 35 -23.83 -17.68 -25.28
CA GLN A 35 -23.61 -17.01 -23.99
C GLN A 35 -22.20 -16.45 -23.89
N GLU A 36 -22.06 -15.39 -23.10
CA GLU A 36 -20.76 -14.79 -22.79
C GLU A 36 -19.89 -15.78 -22.01
N ASP A 37 -18.60 -15.81 -22.31
CA ASP A 37 -17.60 -16.69 -21.69
C ASP A 37 -16.49 -15.83 -21.09
N HIS A 38 -16.73 -15.38 -19.86
CA HIS A 38 -15.78 -14.59 -19.07
C HIS A 38 -14.86 -15.46 -18.21
N ARG A 39 -14.81 -16.78 -18.43
CA ARG A 39 -14.07 -17.66 -17.52
C ARG A 39 -12.58 -17.33 -17.55
N VAL A 40 -11.93 -17.47 -16.39
CA VAL A 40 -10.52 -17.09 -16.15
C VAL A 40 -10.31 -15.56 -16.07
N GLU A 41 -11.29 -14.74 -16.46
CA GLU A 41 -11.26 -13.30 -16.17
C GLU A 41 -11.50 -13.06 -14.66
N ILE A 42 -10.96 -11.95 -14.15
CA ILE A 42 -11.15 -11.51 -12.77
C ILE A 42 -12.31 -10.51 -12.75
N ALA A 43 -13.28 -10.76 -11.86
CA ALA A 43 -14.29 -9.78 -11.49
C ALA A 43 -14.11 -9.38 -10.02
N TYR A 44 -14.55 -8.19 -9.68
CA TYR A 44 -14.44 -7.60 -8.36
C TYR A 44 -15.84 -7.51 -7.74
N SER A 45 -15.98 -7.99 -6.51
CA SER A 45 -17.22 -7.84 -5.75
C SER A 45 -17.49 -6.37 -5.47
N THR A 46 -18.68 -5.88 -5.80
CA THR A 46 -19.10 -4.49 -5.59
C THR A 46 -19.33 -4.17 -4.11
N THR A 47 -19.32 -5.18 -3.22
CA THR A 47 -19.58 -5.03 -1.79
C THR A 47 -18.29 -4.87 -0.99
N ASP A 48 -17.30 -5.75 -1.23
CA ASP A 48 -16.08 -5.85 -0.42
C ASP A 48 -14.79 -5.74 -1.23
N ARG A 49 -14.90 -5.60 -2.56
CA ARG A 49 -13.78 -5.48 -3.51
C ARG A 49 -12.95 -6.74 -3.66
N SER A 50 -13.45 -7.88 -3.15
CA SER A 50 -12.77 -9.16 -3.29
C SER A 50 -12.69 -9.57 -4.77
N GLU A 51 -11.53 -10.11 -5.15
CA GLU A 51 -11.32 -10.68 -6.47
C GLU A 51 -11.99 -12.05 -6.58
N PHE A 52 -12.64 -12.27 -7.71
CA PHE A 52 -13.29 -13.52 -8.05
C PHE A 52 -12.91 -13.92 -9.48
N THR A 53 -12.23 -15.06 -9.62
CA THR A 53 -11.98 -15.65 -10.93
C THR A 53 -13.26 -16.30 -11.43
N ILE A 54 -13.77 -15.80 -12.56
CA ILE A 54 -15.02 -16.31 -13.14
C ILE A 54 -14.81 -17.76 -13.60
N ASN A 55 -15.68 -18.64 -13.14
CA ASN A 55 -15.64 -20.08 -13.44
C ASN A 55 -16.94 -20.59 -14.06
N TYR A 56 -17.85 -19.70 -14.46
CA TYR A 56 -19.13 -20.01 -15.08
C TYR A 56 -19.29 -19.36 -16.45
N ILE A 57 -20.16 -19.92 -17.29
CA ILE A 57 -20.57 -19.36 -18.58
C ILE A 57 -21.84 -18.51 -18.34
N GLY A 58 -21.94 -17.38 -19.03
CA GLY A 58 -23.01 -16.40 -18.93
C GLY A 58 -22.49 -15.02 -18.54
N ALA A 59 -23.42 -14.04 -18.53
CA ALA A 59 -23.13 -12.67 -18.12
C ALA A 59 -22.62 -12.61 -16.68
N ILE A 60 -21.77 -11.62 -16.39
CA ILE A 60 -21.26 -11.36 -15.04
C ILE A 60 -22.45 -11.12 -14.11
N LYS A 61 -22.52 -11.91 -13.03
CA LYS A 61 -23.60 -11.84 -12.04
C LYS A 61 -23.66 -10.46 -11.36
N GLU A 62 -24.87 -10.06 -10.97
CA GLU A 62 -25.05 -8.91 -10.10
C GLU A 62 -24.20 -9.02 -8.82
N GLY A 63 -23.70 -7.88 -8.36
CA GLY A 63 -22.75 -7.83 -7.25
C GLY A 63 -21.27 -7.97 -7.67
N PHE A 64 -20.99 -8.11 -8.97
CA PHE A 64 -19.62 -8.16 -9.51
C PHE A 64 -19.43 -7.15 -10.65
N SER A 65 -18.20 -6.65 -10.78
CA SER A 65 -17.77 -5.74 -11.85
C SER A 65 -16.49 -6.26 -12.50
N SER A 66 -16.38 -6.20 -13.82
CA SER A 66 -15.13 -6.48 -14.56
C SER A 66 -14.19 -5.27 -14.61
N ILE A 67 -14.64 -4.11 -14.12
CA ILE A 67 -13.81 -2.91 -14.03
C ILE A 67 -12.84 -3.11 -12.87
N SER A 68 -11.55 -3.01 -13.16
CA SER A 68 -10.50 -3.10 -12.15
C SER A 68 -10.49 -1.87 -11.24
N LEU A 69 -10.09 -2.09 -9.99
CA LEU A 69 -9.91 -1.04 -8.99
C LEU A 69 -8.65 -0.24 -9.36
N ALA A 70 -8.77 1.08 -9.36
CA ALA A 70 -7.64 1.99 -9.56
C ALA A 70 -6.93 2.31 -8.23
N SER A 71 -7.65 2.24 -7.11
CA SER A 71 -7.16 2.59 -5.79
C SER A 71 -7.75 1.70 -4.69
N ASP A 72 -6.99 1.53 -3.61
CA ASP A 72 -7.43 0.82 -2.40
C ASP A 72 -8.56 1.56 -1.65
N TYR A 73 -8.89 2.78 -2.08
CA TYR A 73 -10.00 3.59 -1.55
C TYR A 73 -11.21 3.62 -2.48
N ASP A 74 -11.20 2.86 -3.58
CA ASP A 74 -12.34 2.81 -4.49
C ASP A 74 -13.59 2.24 -3.81
N ARG A 75 -14.73 2.87 -4.10
CA ARG A 75 -16.07 2.51 -3.65
C ARG A 75 -16.99 2.39 -4.86
N TRP A 76 -17.84 1.38 -4.87
CA TRP A 76 -18.84 1.22 -5.93
C TRP A 76 -19.97 2.24 -5.76
N ASP A 77 -20.28 3.01 -6.79
CA ASP A 77 -21.36 4.01 -6.77
C ASP A 77 -22.70 3.49 -7.33
N GLY A 78 -22.73 2.23 -7.78
CA GLY A 78 -23.85 1.60 -8.48
C GLY A 78 -23.55 1.36 -9.97
N THR A 79 -22.60 2.10 -10.54
CA THR A 79 -22.26 2.05 -11.97
C THR A 79 -20.76 1.92 -12.25
N ALA A 80 -19.91 2.53 -11.41
CA ALA A 80 -18.47 2.55 -11.55
C ALA A 80 -17.78 2.55 -10.18
N TRP A 81 -16.48 2.23 -10.21
CA TRP A 81 -15.59 2.47 -9.08
C TRP A 81 -15.24 3.95 -9.01
N VAL A 82 -15.49 4.56 -7.86
CA VAL A 82 -15.14 5.95 -7.57
C VAL A 82 -14.25 5.96 -6.34
N THR A 83 -13.09 6.61 -6.43
CA THR A 83 -12.16 6.74 -5.31
C THR A 83 -12.77 7.55 -4.18
N ASP A 84 -12.85 6.97 -2.99
CA ASP A 84 -13.29 7.66 -1.78
C ASP A 84 -12.15 8.55 -1.27
N THR A 85 -12.12 9.79 -1.77
CA THR A 85 -11.09 10.77 -1.43
C THR A 85 -11.09 11.13 0.06
N THR A 86 -12.23 10.98 0.75
CA THR A 86 -12.32 11.22 2.20
C THR A 86 -11.62 10.12 2.98
N ALA A 87 -11.87 8.86 2.61
CA ALA A 87 -11.17 7.71 3.20
C ALA A 87 -9.66 7.77 2.92
N GLN A 88 -9.29 8.15 1.70
CA GLN A 88 -7.89 8.35 1.32
C GLN A 88 -7.22 9.44 2.17
N HIS A 89 -7.80 10.64 2.22
CA HIS A 89 -7.25 11.75 3.00
C HIS A 89 -7.15 11.42 4.49
N THR A 90 -8.18 10.79 5.06
CA THR A 90 -8.17 10.35 6.47
C THR A 90 -7.00 9.41 6.77
N SER A 91 -6.70 8.49 5.84
CA SER A 91 -5.57 7.57 5.94
C SER A 91 -4.22 8.30 5.87
N GLU A 92 -4.09 9.28 4.97
CA GLU A 92 -2.89 10.09 4.82
C GLU A 92 -2.62 10.94 6.07
N VAL A 93 -3.65 11.61 6.61
CA VAL A 93 -3.56 12.37 7.88
C VAL A 93 -3.13 11.48 9.04
N ALA A 94 -3.66 10.25 9.12
CA ALA A 94 -3.26 9.30 10.15
C ALA A 94 -1.79 8.88 10.00
N SER A 95 -1.33 8.64 8.78
CA SER A 95 0.07 8.32 8.49
C SER A 95 1.01 9.47 8.86
N ASP A 96 0.65 10.71 8.51
CA ASP A 96 1.44 11.88 8.86
C ASP A 96 1.45 12.14 10.38
N GLY A 97 0.33 11.87 11.07
CA GLY A 97 0.28 11.89 12.54
C GLY A 97 1.25 10.89 13.19
N LEU A 98 1.38 9.68 12.64
CA LEU A 98 2.38 8.71 13.08
C LEU A 98 3.80 9.20 12.80
N HIS A 99 4.02 9.87 11.67
CA HIS A 99 5.32 10.44 11.35
C HIS A 99 5.74 11.53 12.34
N THR A 100 4.81 12.42 12.74
CA THR A 100 5.04 13.40 13.80
C THR A 100 5.59 12.74 15.06
N GLN A 101 4.95 11.65 15.52
CA GLN A 101 5.38 10.93 16.71
C GLN A 101 6.80 10.36 16.56
N GLN A 102 7.11 9.76 15.41
CA GLN A 102 8.44 9.22 15.12
C GLN A 102 9.54 10.29 15.16
N LEU A 103 9.28 11.47 14.58
CA LEU A 103 10.22 12.59 14.59
C LEU A 103 10.47 13.11 16.01
N VAL A 104 9.41 13.23 16.82
CA VAL A 104 9.51 13.66 18.23
C VAL A 104 10.30 12.62 19.03
N ASP A 105 10.00 11.33 18.91
CA ASP A 105 10.69 10.27 19.64
C ASP A 105 12.18 10.21 19.32
N ALA A 106 12.53 10.38 18.03
CA ALA A 106 13.92 10.47 17.59
C ALA A 106 14.63 11.71 18.18
N ALA A 107 13.94 12.85 18.25
CA ALA A 107 14.47 14.07 18.86
C ALA A 107 14.66 13.92 20.37
N MET A 108 13.74 13.25 21.07
CA MET A 108 13.83 12.99 22.51
C MET A 108 15.04 12.16 22.92
N GLN A 109 15.63 11.35 22.01
CA GLN A 109 16.89 10.65 22.31
C GLN A 109 18.02 11.64 22.69
N CYS A 110 18.11 12.78 22.00
CA CYS A 110 19.12 13.80 22.34
C CYS A 110 18.88 14.42 23.72
N ILE A 111 17.61 14.58 24.12
CA ILE A 111 17.24 15.11 25.44
C ILE A 111 17.59 14.09 26.53
N ARG A 112 17.31 12.81 26.31
CA ARG A 112 17.67 11.71 27.22
C ARG A 112 19.17 11.68 27.52
N ASP A 113 20.01 11.83 26.49
CA ASP A 113 21.47 11.88 26.66
C ASP A 113 21.92 13.04 27.56
N ILE A 114 21.29 14.21 27.41
CA ILE A 114 21.60 15.41 28.18
C ILE A 114 21.12 15.26 29.63
N GLN A 115 19.93 14.70 29.84
CA GLN A 115 19.41 14.39 31.17
C GLN A 115 20.35 13.44 31.93
N LEU A 116 20.87 12.41 31.25
CA LEU A 116 21.82 11.47 31.85
C LEU A 116 23.12 12.16 32.30
N LYS A 117 23.64 13.11 31.52
CA LYS A 117 24.83 13.90 31.90
C LYS A 117 24.59 14.74 33.15
N LEU A 118 23.42 15.37 33.24
CA LEU A 118 23.03 16.18 34.40
C LEU A 118 22.85 15.31 35.64
N GLN A 119 22.23 14.13 35.51
CA GLN A 119 22.10 13.15 36.60
C GLN A 119 23.46 12.64 37.09
N ALA A 120 24.44 12.55 36.20
CA ALA A 120 25.82 12.23 36.55
C ALA A 120 26.61 13.42 37.14
N GLY A 121 25.96 14.56 37.39
CA GLY A 121 26.59 15.75 38.00
C GLY A 121 27.49 16.55 37.06
N ARG A 122 27.41 16.33 35.74
CA ARG A 122 28.23 17.05 34.75
C ARG A 122 27.61 18.41 34.41
N VAL A 123 28.46 19.40 34.16
CA VAL A 123 28.04 20.71 33.64
C VAL A 123 27.97 20.65 32.11
N LEU A 124 26.89 21.17 31.54
CA LEU A 124 26.74 21.23 30.08
C LEU A 124 27.70 22.25 29.47
N THR A 125 28.36 21.83 28.40
CA THR A 125 29.13 22.71 27.52
C THR A 125 28.18 23.62 26.72
N ASP A 126 28.69 24.74 26.20
CA ASP A 126 27.87 25.66 25.41
C ASP A 126 27.37 25.05 24.10
N VAL A 127 28.12 24.09 23.54
CA VAL A 127 27.70 23.27 22.39
C VAL A 127 26.49 22.41 22.74
N GLU A 128 26.48 21.78 23.91
CA GLU A 128 25.35 20.95 24.36
C GLU A 128 24.11 21.78 24.69
N LYS A 129 24.28 22.97 25.27
CA LYS A 129 23.16 23.91 25.47
C LYS A 129 22.56 24.36 24.14
N THR A 130 23.41 24.67 23.17
CA THR A 130 22.96 25.04 21.81
C THR A 130 22.22 23.88 21.14
N LYS A 131 22.75 22.66 21.25
CA LYS A 131 22.10 21.44 20.75
C LYS A 131 20.74 21.22 21.41
N LEU A 132 20.63 21.39 22.74
CA LEU A 132 19.38 21.26 23.47
C LEU A 132 18.32 22.24 22.96
N ASN A 133 18.67 23.53 22.84
CA ASN A 133 17.76 24.56 22.35
C ASN A 133 17.30 24.27 20.91
N ASN A 134 18.22 23.84 20.05
CA ASN A 134 17.88 23.47 18.67
C ASN A 134 16.93 22.26 18.60
N VAL A 135 17.13 21.24 19.45
CA VAL A 135 16.27 20.06 19.50
C VAL A 135 14.88 20.41 20.04
N LEU A 136 14.80 21.25 21.08
CA LEU A 136 13.52 21.73 21.60
C LEU A 136 12.75 22.53 20.55
N GLY A 137 13.42 23.48 19.88
CA GLY A 137 12.80 24.25 18.80
C GLY A 137 12.38 23.38 17.61
N TYR A 138 13.11 22.31 17.31
CA TYR A 138 12.69 21.33 16.31
C TYR A 138 11.44 20.56 16.74
N ILE A 139 11.35 20.09 17.99
CA ILE A 139 10.15 19.42 18.51
C ILE A 139 8.94 20.35 18.45
N ASP A 140 9.11 21.62 18.83
CA ASP A 140 8.05 22.62 18.75
C ASP A 140 7.61 22.83 17.29
N ALA A 141 8.56 22.94 16.37
CA ALA A 141 8.28 23.07 14.94
C ALA A 141 7.55 21.84 14.38
N VAL A 142 7.94 20.63 14.76
CA VAL A 142 7.28 19.37 14.35
C VAL A 142 5.85 19.31 14.89
N ASN A 143 5.64 19.64 16.16
CA ASN A 143 4.31 19.65 16.77
C ASN A 143 3.38 20.74 16.23
N ALA A 144 3.95 21.80 15.65
CA ALA A 144 3.20 22.86 15.00
C ALA A 144 2.80 22.53 13.54
N VAL A 145 3.30 21.41 12.98
CA VAL A 145 2.93 20.98 11.62
C VAL A 145 1.46 20.57 11.59
N ASP A 146 0.70 21.18 10.68
CA ASP A 146 -0.68 20.81 10.42
C ASP A 146 -0.76 19.62 9.46
N THR A 147 -0.96 18.42 10.01
CA THR A 147 -1.08 17.18 9.24
C THR A 147 -2.40 17.08 8.47
N SER A 148 -3.39 17.95 8.71
CA SER A 148 -4.65 17.96 7.95
C SER A 148 -4.45 18.39 6.49
N THR A 149 -3.29 18.99 6.18
CA THR A 149 -2.89 19.42 4.82
C THR A 149 -2.33 18.29 3.95
N ALA A 150 -2.38 17.05 4.43
CA ALA A 150 -2.01 15.87 3.64
C ALA A 150 -2.68 15.86 2.25
N PRO A 151 -1.97 15.44 1.20
CA PRO A 151 -0.66 14.76 1.21
C PRO A 151 0.58 15.68 1.21
N ASP A 152 0.38 17.01 1.17
CA ASP A 152 1.43 18.00 0.93
C ASP A 152 1.92 18.65 2.23
N VAL A 153 2.31 17.81 3.19
CA VAL A 153 2.84 18.26 4.48
C VAL A 153 4.32 18.67 4.35
N ASN A 154 4.64 19.89 4.80
CA ASN A 154 6.02 20.38 4.84
C ASN A 154 6.65 20.15 6.22
N TRP A 155 7.60 19.23 6.29
CA TRP A 155 8.27 18.87 7.54
C TRP A 155 9.47 19.77 7.85
N PRO A 156 9.67 20.17 9.12
CA PRO A 156 10.84 20.95 9.50
C PRO A 156 12.12 20.14 9.31
N VAL A 157 13.21 20.83 8.96
CA VAL A 157 14.52 20.20 8.81
C VAL A 157 15.23 20.16 10.15
N ARG A 158 15.72 18.98 10.51
CA ARG A 158 16.55 18.81 11.71
C ARG A 158 17.92 19.47 11.51
N ILE A 159 18.20 20.51 12.27
CA ILE A 159 19.51 21.16 12.30
C ILE A 159 20.50 20.33 13.13
N ALA A 160 21.38 19.58 12.47
CA ALA A 160 22.48 18.90 13.14
C ALA A 160 23.58 19.91 13.53
N SER A 161 23.98 19.93 14.81
CA SER A 161 25.09 20.76 15.27
C SER A 161 26.40 20.30 14.60
N THR A 162 27.08 21.19 13.90
CA THR A 162 28.23 20.96 12.98
C THR A 162 29.50 20.36 13.62
N ILE A 163 29.52 19.92 14.88
CA ILE A 163 30.73 19.41 15.52
C ILE A 163 30.47 18.00 16.10
N GLN A 164 31.08 17.00 15.43
CA GLN A 164 31.25 15.57 15.82
C GLN A 164 30.00 14.66 15.91
N HIS A 165 29.55 14.12 14.77
CA HIS A 165 29.35 12.66 14.54
C HIS A 165 28.75 12.42 13.14
N SER A 166 29.60 12.46 12.12
CA SER A 166 29.20 12.45 10.71
C SER A 166 28.85 11.08 10.11
N MET A 167 28.41 10.09 10.89
CA MET A 167 28.03 8.79 10.30
C MET A 167 26.84 8.08 10.95
N LEU A 168 26.69 8.08 12.28
CA LEU A 168 25.63 7.29 12.94
C LEU A 168 24.24 7.95 12.92
N LEU A 169 24.14 9.28 12.91
CA LEU A 169 22.83 9.96 12.85
C LEU A 169 22.24 10.02 11.43
N ARG A 170 23.08 10.05 10.37
CA ARG A 170 22.59 9.89 8.99
C ARG A 170 21.90 8.53 8.80
N TYR A 171 22.34 7.50 9.52
CA TYR A 171 21.76 6.17 9.47
C TYR A 171 20.38 6.10 10.15
N TYR A 172 20.21 6.76 11.29
CA TYR A 172 18.90 6.84 11.98
C TYR A 172 17.90 7.75 11.25
N ASP A 173 18.33 8.92 10.75
CA ASP A 173 17.46 9.81 9.97
C ASP A 173 17.08 9.15 8.61
N CYS A 174 17.97 8.36 8.00
CA CYS A 174 17.68 7.56 6.80
C CYS A 174 16.68 6.42 7.09
N SER A 175 16.78 5.75 8.25
CA SER A 175 15.83 4.70 8.63
C SER A 175 14.41 5.23 8.85
N VAL A 176 14.25 6.39 9.52
CA VAL A 176 12.91 6.99 9.74
C VAL A 176 12.32 7.54 8.44
N ALA A 177 13.13 8.18 7.59
CA ALA A 177 12.70 8.62 6.27
C ALA A 177 12.33 7.43 5.36
N LEU A 178 13.09 6.34 5.42
CA LEU A 178 12.80 5.11 4.69
C LEU A 178 11.53 4.44 5.22
N GLN A 179 11.31 4.40 6.55
CA GLN A 179 10.08 3.87 7.13
C GLN A 179 8.86 4.71 6.74
N TYR A 180 8.97 6.05 6.74
CA TYR A 180 7.91 6.95 6.26
C TYR A 180 7.64 6.73 4.77
N PHE A 181 8.68 6.61 3.94
CA PHE A 181 8.53 6.38 2.51
C PHE A 181 7.96 4.98 2.22
N ILE A 182 8.37 3.95 2.96
CA ILE A 182 7.82 2.58 2.85
C ILE A 182 6.37 2.56 3.31
N VAL A 183 6.02 3.20 4.44
CA VAL A 183 4.63 3.27 4.93
C VAL A 183 3.76 4.04 3.93
N ARG A 184 4.23 5.18 3.43
CA ARG A 184 3.53 5.97 2.41
C ARG A 184 3.39 5.21 1.08
N ILE A 185 4.42 4.49 0.62
CA ILE A 185 4.33 3.61 -0.55
C ILE A 185 3.37 2.45 -0.30
N MET A 186 3.39 1.81 0.88
CA MET A 186 2.47 0.73 1.23
C MET A 186 1.01 1.21 1.34
N TYR A 187 0.78 2.47 1.74
CA TYR A 187 -0.56 3.09 1.71
C TYR A 187 -1.00 3.53 0.31
N HIS A 188 -0.07 3.76 -0.61
CA HIS A 188 -0.35 4.08 -2.02
C HIS A 188 -0.42 2.82 -2.92
N PHE A 189 0.18 1.71 -2.48
CA PHE A 189 0.23 0.43 -3.17
C PHE A 189 -0.01 -0.71 -2.18
N ARG A 190 -1.25 -0.88 -1.72
CA ARG A 190 -1.69 -2.13 -1.08
C ARG A 190 -2.49 -3.02 -2.04
N SER A 191 -2.38 -2.76 -3.33
CA SER A 191 -2.73 -3.72 -4.37
C SER A 191 -1.45 -4.42 -4.84
N PRO A 192 -1.33 -5.77 -4.75
CA PRO A 192 -0.21 -6.45 -5.36
C PRO A 192 -0.21 -6.13 -6.87
N PRO A 193 0.94 -5.88 -7.51
CA PRO A 193 0.97 -5.93 -8.96
C PRO A 193 0.53 -7.34 -9.35
N LEU A 194 -0.57 -7.43 -10.10
CA LEU A 194 -0.91 -8.63 -10.84
C LEU A 194 0.23 -8.88 -11.84
N CYS A 195 1.27 -9.57 -11.36
CA CYS A 195 2.41 -9.98 -12.13
C CYS A 195 1.98 -11.06 -13.12
N CYS A 196 1.53 -10.65 -14.30
CA CYS A 196 1.65 -11.47 -15.49
C CYS A 196 3.14 -11.69 -15.79
N GLY A 197 3.61 -12.93 -15.66
CA GLY A 197 4.77 -13.45 -16.40
C GLY A 197 6.16 -13.10 -15.88
N ALA A 198 6.85 -14.14 -15.39
CA ALA A 198 8.30 -14.33 -15.39
C ALA A 198 9.24 -13.37 -14.61
N SER A 199 8.75 -12.39 -13.85
CA SER A 199 9.61 -11.51 -13.02
C SER A 199 9.50 -11.75 -11.51
N CYS A 200 9.13 -12.98 -11.10
CA CYS A 200 8.84 -13.31 -9.70
C CYS A 200 10.10 -13.50 -8.81
N SER A 201 11.30 -13.55 -9.40
CA SER A 201 12.52 -13.90 -8.64
C SER A 201 13.19 -12.72 -7.92
N ILE A 202 12.79 -11.47 -8.18
CA ILE A 202 13.43 -10.30 -7.55
C ILE A 202 12.71 -9.88 -6.26
N PHE A 203 11.39 -10.12 -6.14
CA PHE A 203 10.60 -9.69 -4.99
C PHE A 203 10.79 -10.56 -3.73
N ILE A 204 11.08 -11.86 -3.90
CA ILE A 204 11.35 -12.77 -2.78
C ILE A 204 12.70 -12.45 -2.11
N PHE A 205 13.66 -11.88 -2.84
CA PHE A 205 14.92 -11.43 -2.24
C PHE A 205 14.73 -10.22 -1.31
N TYR A 206 13.79 -9.32 -1.61
CA TYR A 206 13.60 -8.09 -0.82
C TYR A 206 12.97 -8.36 0.55
N ILE A 207 12.03 -9.32 0.65
CA ILE A 207 11.38 -9.70 1.91
C ILE A 207 12.31 -10.57 2.78
N SER A 208 13.16 -11.39 2.15
CA SER A 208 14.14 -12.21 2.89
C SER A 208 15.23 -11.36 3.54
N SER A 209 15.66 -10.25 2.92
CA SER A 209 16.62 -9.31 3.51
C SER A 209 16.05 -8.53 4.69
N ALA A 210 14.74 -8.23 4.69
CA ALA A 210 14.09 -7.53 5.81
C ALA A 210 13.96 -8.41 7.07
N LYS A 211 13.78 -9.72 6.90
CA LYS A 211 13.69 -10.66 8.03
C LYS A 211 15.07 -10.97 8.64
N VAL A 212 16.11 -11.12 7.81
CA VAL A 212 17.49 -11.31 8.27
C VAL A 212 18.03 -10.08 9.00
N PHE A 213 17.56 -8.88 8.65
CA PHE A 213 17.95 -7.64 9.34
C PHE A 213 17.33 -7.51 10.76
N PHE A 214 16.14 -8.05 10.97
CA PHE A 214 15.45 -8.03 12.26
C PHE A 214 16.05 -9.04 13.25
N ASP A 215 16.46 -10.22 12.77
CA ASP A 215 17.03 -11.28 13.62
C ASP A 215 18.47 -11.02 14.07
N PHE A 216 19.16 -10.00 13.52
CA PHE A 216 20.52 -9.62 13.94
C PHE A 216 20.54 -8.63 15.13
N PHE A 217 19.39 -8.09 15.52
CA PHE A 217 19.27 -7.02 16.54
C PHE A 217 18.44 -7.40 17.79
N THR A 218 18.07 -8.67 17.95
CA THR A 218 17.60 -9.27 19.22
C THR A 218 18.68 -10.16 19.80
#